data_AF-A0A7J6UKQ7-F1
#
_entry.id   AF-A0A7J6UKQ7-F1
#
_cell.length_a   1.000
_cell.length_b   1.000
_cell.length_c   1.000
_cell.angle_alpha   90.00
_cell.angle_beta   90.00
_cell.angle_gamma   90.00
#
_symmetry.space_group_name_H-M   'P 1'
#
loop_
_entity.id
_entity.type
_entity.pdbx_description
1 polymer ?
#
loop_
_entity_poly.entity_id
_entity_poly.type
_entity_poly.pdbx_seq_one_letter_code
_entity_poly.pdbx_strand_id
1 'polypeptide(L)'
;MQPLVEGLKEKWKAGYESDPKPYWDYTVVRKYLIRKLLSGSSVKQGLGEEMDKIVEDSFEVWVKHRSNVAWFEDAPDTLLRVRQRWPHLLFGACSNGNVDLDRVPRAEGLFDFTMSAIEAGVSKPEATIYEKAMAAAGLAPAVTAEETIFIGDDFVNDVYGPGQLGIRTVWLNADGRPRDNVCTFTGKVRAEVDVSEVKEDVMISDIRQLPDALEGMMS
;
A
#
# COMPACT_ATOMS: atom_id res chain seq x y z
N MET A 1 16.00 20.98 8.27
CA MET A 1 14.92 20.35 7.46
C MET A 1 13.96 19.55 8.34
N GLN A 2 14.45 18.73 9.27
CA GLN A 2 13.64 17.93 10.19
C GLN A 2 12.65 18.73 11.06
N PRO A 3 13.01 19.87 11.68
CA PRO A 3 12.05 20.67 12.47
C PRO A 3 10.94 21.31 11.64
N LEU A 4 11.22 21.62 10.37
CA LEU A 4 10.22 22.14 9.43
C LEU A 4 9.21 21.04 9.07
N VAL A 5 9.68 19.82 8.84
CA VAL A 5 8.82 18.66 8.54
C VAL A 5 7.95 18.31 9.74
N GLU A 6 8.49 18.34 10.96
CA GLU A 6 7.74 18.10 12.21
C GLU A 6 6.67 19.17 12.43
N GLY A 7 7.01 20.45 12.30
CA GLY A 7 6.02 21.54 12.41
C GLY A 7 4.92 21.48 11.34
N LEU A 8 5.21 20.97 10.15
CA LEU A 8 4.21 20.70 9.11
C LEU A 8 3.30 19.52 9.48
N LYS A 9 3.85 18.45 10.09
CA LYS A 9 3.07 17.30 10.58
C LYS A 9 2.07 17.70 11.66
N GLU A 10 2.47 18.52 12.63
CA GLU A 10 1.58 18.99 13.70
C GLU A 10 0.44 19.86 13.18
N LYS A 11 0.76 20.84 12.32
CA LYS A 11 -0.25 21.69 11.66
C LYS A 11 -1.22 20.87 10.82
N TRP A 12 -0.71 19.85 10.13
CA TRP A 12 -1.54 18.94 9.36
C TRP A 12 -2.48 18.12 10.27
N LYS A 13 -1.97 17.57 11.38
CA LYS A 13 -2.77 16.78 12.33
C LYS A 13 -3.95 17.60 12.87
N ALA A 14 -3.69 18.81 13.36
CA ALA A 14 -4.73 19.71 13.86
C ALA A 14 -5.77 20.07 12.78
N GLY A 15 -5.32 20.34 11.55
CA GLY A 15 -6.21 20.65 10.43
C GLY A 15 -7.03 19.46 9.93
N TYR A 16 -6.51 18.24 10.05
CA TYR A 16 -7.22 17.01 9.70
C TYR A 16 -8.30 16.68 10.74
N GLU A 17 -8.01 16.85 12.03
CA GLU A 17 -8.99 16.63 13.11
C GLU A 17 -10.22 17.53 12.98
N SER A 18 -10.04 18.78 12.52
CA SER A 18 -11.15 19.73 12.32
C SER A 18 -12.00 19.47 11.06
N ASP A 19 -11.43 18.84 10.03
CA ASP A 19 -12.08 18.64 8.73
C ASP A 19 -11.53 17.35 8.09
N PRO A 20 -11.97 16.18 8.60
CA PRO A 20 -11.39 14.90 8.22
C PRO A 20 -11.60 14.61 6.73
N LYS A 21 -10.57 14.04 6.12
CA LYS A 21 -10.61 13.54 4.75
C LYS A 21 -10.63 12.02 4.79
N PRO A 22 -11.14 11.31 3.75
CA PRO A 22 -11.00 9.87 3.66
C PRO A 22 -9.51 9.49 3.75
N TYR A 23 -9.09 8.93 4.90
CA TYR A 23 -7.67 8.67 5.17
C TYR A 23 -7.06 7.62 4.24
N TRP A 24 -7.92 6.75 3.69
CA TRP A 24 -7.59 5.71 2.72
C TRP A 24 -7.40 6.25 1.30
N ASP A 25 -7.81 7.49 1.02
CA ASP A 25 -7.66 8.14 -0.27
C ASP A 25 -6.51 9.17 -0.22
N TYR A 26 -5.31 8.70 -0.57
CA TYR A 26 -4.13 9.56 -0.63
C TYR A 26 -4.19 10.63 -1.70
N THR A 27 -5.02 10.46 -2.74
CA THR A 27 -5.24 11.50 -3.74
C THR A 27 -5.92 12.70 -3.10
N VAL A 28 -7.03 12.46 -2.39
CA VAL A 28 -7.76 13.51 -1.67
C VAL A 28 -6.91 14.16 -0.58
N VAL A 29 -6.24 13.36 0.25
CA VAL A 29 -5.41 13.87 1.35
C VAL A 29 -4.26 14.73 0.82
N ARG A 30 -3.58 14.29 -0.25
CA ARG A 30 -2.46 15.03 -0.84
C ARG A 30 -2.92 16.32 -1.51
N LYS A 31 -3.99 16.29 -2.31
CA LYS A 31 -4.57 17.50 -2.94
C LYS A 31 -5.01 18.52 -1.89
N TYR A 32 -5.60 18.05 -0.78
CA TYR A 32 -5.93 18.91 0.36
C TYR A 32 -4.68 19.58 0.96
N LEU A 33 -3.60 18.82 1.20
CA LEU A 33 -2.35 19.36 1.72
C LEU A 33 -1.72 20.39 0.78
N ILE A 34 -1.66 20.10 -0.53
CA ILE A 34 -1.14 21.03 -1.54
C ILE A 34 -1.94 22.34 -1.48
N ARG A 35 -3.27 22.27 -1.49
CA ARG A 35 -4.14 23.45 -1.41
C ARG A 35 -3.90 24.26 -0.14
N LYS A 36 -3.74 23.61 1.02
CA LYS A 36 -3.46 24.28 2.30
C LYS A 36 -2.11 24.99 2.29
N LEU A 37 -1.06 24.36 1.75
CA LEU A 37 0.27 24.97 1.63
C LEU A 37 0.25 26.19 0.72
N LEU A 38 -0.42 26.10 -0.44
CA LEU A 38 -0.59 27.24 -1.35
C LEU A 38 -1.37 28.38 -0.69
N SER A 39 -2.43 28.05 0.04
CA SER A 39 -3.27 29.03 0.76
C SER A 39 -2.56 29.74 1.92
N GLY A 40 -1.49 29.16 2.47
CA GLY A 40 -0.65 29.75 3.51
C GLY A 40 0.58 30.49 2.96
N SER A 41 0.81 30.42 1.65
CA SER A 41 1.96 31.06 0.99
C SER A 41 1.64 32.49 0.55
N SER A 42 2.68 33.30 0.37
CA SER A 42 2.57 34.66 -0.21
C SER A 42 2.03 34.66 -1.65
N VAL A 43 1.99 33.48 -2.31
CA VAL A 43 1.47 33.28 -3.68
C VAL A 43 -0.07 33.38 -3.71
N LYS A 44 -0.76 33.42 -2.55
CA LYS A 44 -2.23 33.42 -2.47
C LYS A 44 -2.92 34.59 -3.20
N GLN A 45 -2.24 35.73 -3.39
CA GLN A 45 -2.87 36.88 -4.06
C GLN A 45 -3.09 36.58 -5.55
N GLY A 46 -4.35 36.41 -5.94
CA GLY A 46 -4.76 36.28 -7.35
C GLY A 46 -5.12 34.88 -7.82
N LEU A 47 -4.91 33.83 -7.00
CA LEU A 47 -5.06 32.43 -7.43
C LEU A 47 -6.50 31.90 -7.59
N GLY A 48 -7.53 32.76 -7.60
CA GLY A 48 -8.97 32.41 -7.57
C GLY A 48 -9.36 31.02 -8.13
N GLU A 49 -9.80 30.97 -9.40
CA GLU A 49 -10.15 29.71 -10.09
C GLU A 49 -8.91 28.89 -10.50
N GLU A 50 -7.73 29.51 -10.55
CA GLU A 50 -6.46 28.85 -10.92
C GLU A 50 -5.94 27.90 -9.84
N MET A 51 -6.36 28.07 -8.59
CA MET A 51 -5.94 27.25 -7.45
C MET A 51 -6.20 25.77 -7.70
N ASP A 52 -7.37 25.43 -8.22
CA ASP A 52 -7.75 24.04 -8.45
C ASP A 52 -6.89 23.41 -9.53
N LYS A 53 -6.60 24.17 -10.60
CA LYS A 53 -5.68 23.73 -11.65
C LYS A 53 -4.25 23.53 -11.12
N ILE A 54 -3.73 24.46 -10.30
CA ILE A 54 -2.39 24.33 -9.73
C ILE A 54 -2.32 23.13 -8.79
N VAL A 55 -3.36 22.88 -7.99
CA VAL A 55 -3.45 21.70 -7.12
C VAL A 55 -3.42 20.42 -7.95
N GLU A 56 -4.18 20.37 -9.04
CA GLU A 56 -4.22 19.22 -9.93
C GLU A 56 -2.86 18.97 -10.61
N ASP A 57 -2.30 20.00 -11.24
CA ASP A 57 -1.01 19.91 -11.94
C ASP A 57 0.13 19.53 -10.96
N SER A 58 0.13 20.10 -9.75
CA SER A 58 1.10 19.77 -8.71
C SER A 58 0.95 18.34 -8.22
N PHE A 59 -0.28 17.85 -8.08
CA PHE A 59 -0.55 16.47 -7.73
C PHE A 59 -0.08 15.52 -8.83
N GLU A 60 -0.35 15.82 -10.10
CA GLU A 60 0.07 15.01 -11.25
C GLU A 60 1.60 14.89 -11.33
N VAL A 61 2.32 16.00 -11.13
CA VAL A 61 3.80 15.97 -11.03
C VAL A 61 4.23 15.07 -9.88
N TRP A 62 3.63 15.23 -8.69
CA TRP A 62 3.98 14.43 -7.52
C TRP A 62 3.72 12.93 -7.74
N VAL A 63 2.55 12.54 -8.23
CA VAL A 63 2.19 11.12 -8.41
C VAL A 63 3.04 10.49 -9.51
N LYS A 64 3.35 11.21 -10.60
CA LYS A 64 4.25 10.72 -11.64
C LYS A 64 5.64 10.38 -11.08
N HIS A 65 6.23 11.28 -10.30
CA HIS A 65 7.54 11.02 -9.70
C HIS A 65 7.51 9.94 -8.62
N ARG A 66 6.44 9.90 -7.81
CA ARG A 66 6.27 8.92 -6.74
C ARG A 66 6.02 7.51 -7.27
N SER A 67 5.40 7.36 -8.44
CA SER A 67 5.18 6.05 -9.08
C SER A 67 6.38 5.55 -9.88
N ASN A 68 7.34 6.42 -10.23
CA ASN A 68 8.58 6.04 -10.89
C ASN A 68 9.59 5.43 -9.90
N VAL A 69 9.23 4.25 -9.39
CA VAL A 69 10.02 3.50 -8.39
C VAL A 69 11.06 2.61 -9.08
N ALA A 70 12.20 2.46 -8.44
CA ALA A 70 13.14 1.41 -8.77
C ALA A 70 12.68 0.09 -8.12
N TRP A 71 12.79 -1.01 -8.84
CA TRP A 71 12.59 -2.33 -8.26
C TRP A 71 13.75 -2.70 -7.35
N PHE A 72 13.46 -3.51 -6.34
CA PHE A 72 14.50 -4.32 -5.71
C PHE A 72 15.19 -5.21 -6.76
N GLU A 73 16.45 -5.51 -6.52
CA GLU A 73 17.25 -6.36 -7.39
C GLU A 73 16.51 -7.67 -7.71
N ASP A 74 16.43 -8.02 -8.99
CA ASP A 74 15.75 -9.20 -9.52
C ASP A 74 14.28 -9.37 -9.14
N ALA A 75 13.59 -8.37 -8.59
CA ALA A 75 12.18 -8.53 -8.19
C ALA A 75 11.27 -8.89 -9.37
N PRO A 76 11.29 -8.17 -10.53
CA PRO A 76 10.47 -8.55 -11.68
C PRO A 76 10.81 -9.94 -12.21
N ASP A 77 12.10 -10.26 -12.30
CA ASP A 77 12.58 -11.53 -12.84
C ASP A 77 12.25 -12.70 -11.91
N THR A 78 12.18 -12.45 -10.60
CA THR A 78 11.70 -13.42 -9.61
C THR A 78 10.21 -13.68 -9.75
N LEU A 79 9.38 -12.63 -9.88
CA LEU A 79 7.95 -12.80 -10.11
C LEU A 79 7.67 -13.56 -11.42
N LEU A 80 8.42 -13.28 -12.48
CA LEU A 80 8.35 -14.03 -13.73
C LEU A 80 8.70 -15.51 -13.54
N ARG A 81 9.74 -15.84 -12.76
CA ARG A 81 10.09 -17.22 -12.43
C ARG A 81 8.98 -17.93 -11.66
N VAL A 82 8.34 -17.26 -10.69
CA VAL A 82 7.18 -17.82 -9.96
C VAL A 82 6.03 -18.10 -10.93
N ARG A 83 5.69 -17.16 -11.82
CA ARG A 83 4.64 -17.37 -12.84
C ARG A 83 4.96 -18.52 -13.78
N GLN A 84 6.22 -18.66 -14.22
CA GLN A 84 6.63 -19.78 -15.07
C GLN A 84 6.52 -21.13 -14.35
N ARG A 85 6.84 -21.17 -13.05
CA ARG A 85 6.77 -22.39 -12.23
C ARG A 85 5.34 -22.79 -11.89
N TRP A 86 4.46 -21.82 -11.61
CA TRP A 86 3.05 -22.04 -11.29
C TRP A 86 2.14 -21.13 -12.14
N PRO A 87 1.92 -21.46 -13.42
CA PRO A 87 1.20 -20.60 -14.37
C PRO A 87 -0.30 -20.45 -14.09
N HIS A 88 -0.83 -21.19 -13.12
CA HIS A 88 -2.22 -21.12 -12.68
C HIS A 88 -2.43 -20.14 -11.51
N LEU A 89 -1.35 -19.64 -10.89
CA LEU A 89 -1.47 -18.65 -9.82
C LEU A 89 -1.83 -17.29 -10.39
N LEU A 90 -2.76 -16.62 -9.71
CA LEU A 90 -3.12 -15.23 -9.98
C LEU A 90 -2.29 -14.30 -9.10
N PHE A 91 -1.81 -13.22 -9.69
CA PHE A 91 -0.93 -12.24 -9.04
C PHE A 91 -1.71 -10.94 -8.88
N GLY A 92 -2.04 -10.58 -7.64
CA GLY A 92 -2.71 -9.33 -7.31
C GLY A 92 -1.76 -8.32 -6.67
N ALA A 93 -1.81 -7.06 -7.09
CA ALA A 93 -1.14 -5.98 -6.38
C ALA A 93 -2.11 -5.27 -5.42
N CYS A 94 -1.97 -5.50 -4.11
CA CYS A 94 -2.84 -4.92 -3.08
C CYS A 94 -2.13 -3.84 -2.24
N SER A 95 -2.56 -2.58 -2.36
CA SER A 95 -1.84 -1.42 -1.80
C SER A 95 -2.73 -0.45 -1.02
N ASN A 96 -2.19 0.09 0.08
CA ASN A 96 -2.80 1.23 0.79
C ASN A 96 -2.77 2.54 0.00
N GLY A 97 -2.03 2.57 -1.11
CA GLY A 97 -1.90 3.74 -1.96
C GLY A 97 -2.86 3.81 -3.13
N ASN A 98 -2.59 4.78 -4.00
CA ASN A 98 -3.19 4.95 -5.32
C ASN A 98 -2.22 4.41 -6.41
N VAL A 99 -1.67 3.21 -6.18
CA VAL A 99 -0.71 2.61 -7.11
C VAL A 99 -1.40 2.38 -8.45
N ASP A 100 -0.78 2.91 -9.50
CA ASP A 100 -1.17 2.73 -10.89
C ASP A 100 -0.04 1.94 -11.55
N LEU A 101 -0.28 0.66 -11.84
CA LEU A 101 0.75 -0.25 -12.37
C LEU A 101 1.24 0.19 -13.76
N ASP A 102 0.42 0.90 -14.54
CA ASP A 102 0.82 1.44 -15.84
C ASP A 102 1.93 2.49 -15.70
N ARG A 103 2.08 3.09 -14.52
CA ARG A 103 3.13 4.06 -14.20
C ARG A 103 4.37 3.42 -13.57
N VAL A 104 4.35 2.12 -13.27
CA VAL A 104 5.47 1.40 -12.68
C VAL A 104 6.28 0.72 -13.79
N PRO A 105 7.55 1.11 -14.03
CA PRO A 105 8.37 0.48 -15.07
C PRO A 105 8.42 -1.04 -14.89
N ARG A 106 8.41 -1.84 -15.96
CA ARG A 106 8.48 -3.34 -15.90
C ARG A 106 7.35 -4.04 -15.13
N ALA A 107 6.28 -3.36 -14.71
CA ALA A 107 5.13 -4.00 -14.06
C ALA A 107 4.17 -4.69 -15.05
N GLU A 108 4.23 -4.31 -16.33
CA GLU A 108 3.36 -4.82 -17.39
C GLU A 108 3.36 -6.35 -17.44
N GLY A 109 2.18 -6.96 -17.34
CA GLY A 109 1.99 -8.41 -17.38
C GLY A 109 2.47 -9.18 -16.14
N LEU A 110 2.96 -8.51 -15.09
CA LEU A 110 3.35 -9.19 -13.84
C LEU A 110 2.15 -9.50 -12.93
N PHE A 111 1.13 -8.65 -12.96
CA PHE A 111 -0.05 -8.75 -12.11
C PHE A 111 -1.30 -8.88 -12.99
N ASP A 112 -2.22 -9.73 -12.57
CA ASP A 112 -3.49 -9.99 -13.25
C ASP A 112 -4.56 -8.96 -12.81
N PHE A 113 -4.43 -8.37 -11.61
CA PHE A 113 -5.31 -7.33 -11.10
C PHE A 113 -4.65 -6.46 -10.02
N THR A 114 -5.30 -5.34 -9.70
CA THR A 114 -4.93 -4.43 -8.60
C THR A 114 -6.07 -4.30 -7.60
N MET A 115 -5.73 -4.05 -6.34
CA MET A 115 -6.67 -3.63 -5.31
C MET A 115 -6.06 -2.48 -4.52
N SER A 116 -6.55 -1.26 -4.77
CA SER A 116 -6.14 -0.07 -4.03
C SER A 116 -7.06 0.23 -2.84
N ALA A 117 -6.57 0.98 -1.87
CA ALA A 117 -7.40 1.46 -0.77
C ALA A 117 -8.55 2.38 -1.23
N ILE A 118 -8.40 3.04 -2.39
CA ILE A 118 -9.45 3.86 -3.01
C ILE A 118 -10.59 2.95 -3.49
N GLU A 119 -10.28 1.89 -4.23
CA GLU A 119 -11.28 0.92 -4.71
C GLU A 119 -11.92 0.14 -3.56
N ALA A 120 -11.11 -0.20 -2.54
CA ALA A 120 -11.60 -0.87 -1.35
C ALA A 120 -12.47 0.03 -0.46
N GLY A 121 -12.24 1.35 -0.49
CA GLY A 121 -12.85 2.31 0.43
C GLY A 121 -12.28 2.25 1.86
N VAL A 122 -11.25 1.44 2.08
CA VAL A 122 -10.53 1.25 3.34
C VAL A 122 -9.07 0.89 3.04
N SER A 123 -8.18 1.07 4.01
CA SER A 123 -6.78 0.63 3.92
C SER A 123 -6.54 -0.61 4.76
N LYS A 124 -5.59 -1.47 4.38
CA LYS A 124 -4.98 -2.48 5.26
C LYS A 124 -4.68 -1.85 6.63
N PRO A 125 -4.94 -2.52 7.78
CA PRO A 125 -5.29 -3.94 7.90
C PRO A 125 -6.80 -4.24 7.91
N GLU A 126 -7.66 -3.36 7.42
CA GLU A 126 -9.12 -3.59 7.44
C GLU A 126 -9.49 -4.78 6.53
N ALA A 127 -10.25 -5.76 7.05
CA ALA A 127 -10.58 -7.00 6.36
C ALA A 127 -11.10 -6.81 4.92
N THR A 128 -11.93 -5.78 4.71
CA THR A 128 -12.61 -5.51 3.44
C THR A 128 -11.67 -5.36 2.25
N ILE A 129 -10.44 -4.88 2.42
CA ILE A 129 -9.50 -4.78 1.29
C ILE A 129 -9.03 -6.15 0.80
N TYR A 130 -8.80 -7.10 1.70
CA TYR A 130 -8.38 -8.45 1.34
C TYR A 130 -9.54 -9.26 0.77
N GLU A 131 -10.74 -9.13 1.36
CA GLU A 131 -11.96 -9.74 0.85
C GLU A 131 -12.26 -9.29 -0.59
N LYS A 132 -12.15 -7.98 -0.85
CA LYS A 132 -12.31 -7.45 -2.21
C LYS A 132 -11.22 -7.90 -3.16
N ALA A 133 -9.98 -8.05 -2.70
CA ALA A 133 -8.89 -8.58 -3.52
C ALA A 133 -9.15 -10.05 -3.92
N MET A 134 -9.57 -10.91 -2.99
CA MET A 134 -9.94 -12.30 -3.29
C MET A 134 -11.14 -12.40 -4.23
N ALA A 135 -12.12 -11.51 -4.06
CA ALA A 135 -13.27 -11.40 -4.97
C ALA A 135 -12.89 -10.94 -6.38
N ALA A 136 -11.88 -10.06 -6.51
CA ALA A 136 -11.38 -9.60 -7.80
C ALA A 136 -10.52 -10.65 -8.52
N ALA A 137 -9.80 -11.50 -7.77
CA ALA A 137 -9.00 -12.58 -8.32
C ALA A 137 -9.87 -13.65 -9.02
N GLY A 138 -10.99 -14.04 -8.41
CA GLY A 138 -11.87 -15.07 -8.96
C GLY A 138 -12.92 -14.49 -9.91
N LEU A 139 -12.81 -14.77 -11.20
CA LEU A 139 -13.97 -14.74 -12.11
C LEU A 139 -14.94 -15.87 -11.70
N ALA A 140 -15.66 -15.69 -10.60
CA ALA A 140 -16.72 -16.53 -10.02
C ALA A 140 -16.50 -18.08 -10.06
N PRO A 141 -16.33 -18.77 -8.91
CA PRO A 141 -16.36 -18.23 -7.55
C PRO A 141 -15.08 -17.46 -7.17
N ALA A 142 -15.19 -16.65 -6.13
CA ALA A 142 -14.05 -15.97 -5.51
C ALA A 142 -13.08 -16.99 -4.90
N VAL A 143 -11.79 -16.66 -4.88
CA VAL A 143 -10.73 -17.45 -4.24
C VAL A 143 -10.94 -17.44 -2.72
N THR A 144 -10.66 -18.54 -2.02
CA THR A 144 -10.80 -18.58 -0.55
C THR A 144 -9.54 -18.08 0.17
N ALA A 145 -9.63 -17.88 1.49
CA ALA A 145 -8.48 -17.48 2.30
C ALA A 145 -7.37 -18.54 2.28
N GLU A 146 -7.73 -19.82 2.32
CA GLU A 146 -6.79 -20.95 2.30
C GLU A 146 -6.03 -21.07 0.96
N GLU A 147 -6.69 -20.68 -0.13
CA GLU A 147 -6.13 -20.61 -1.49
C GLU A 147 -5.32 -19.33 -1.74
N THR A 148 -5.29 -18.40 -0.77
CA THR A 148 -4.62 -17.10 -0.89
C THR A 148 -3.33 -17.08 -0.07
N ILE A 149 -2.27 -16.50 -0.66
CA ILE A 149 -1.03 -16.14 0.03
C ILE A 149 -0.84 -14.63 -0.11
N PHE A 150 -0.71 -13.92 1.01
CA PHE A 150 -0.44 -12.49 1.04
C PHE A 150 1.05 -12.23 1.33
N ILE A 151 1.68 -11.35 0.55
CA ILE A 151 3.12 -11.10 0.61
C ILE A 151 3.33 -9.59 0.78
N GLY A 152 4.10 -9.17 1.79
CA GLY A 152 4.43 -7.76 1.98
C GLY A 152 5.44 -7.51 3.10
N ASP A 153 5.82 -6.24 3.29
CA ASP A 153 6.91 -5.83 4.18
C ASP A 153 6.42 -5.29 5.53
N ASP A 154 5.16 -4.86 5.62
CA ASP A 154 4.58 -4.28 6.83
C ASP A 154 3.89 -5.38 7.65
N PHE A 155 4.37 -5.61 8.88
CA PHE A 155 3.87 -6.71 9.70
C PHE A 155 2.37 -6.56 10.00
N VAL A 156 1.89 -5.35 10.29
CA VAL A 156 0.47 -5.17 10.62
C VAL A 156 -0.40 -5.29 9.36
N ASN A 157 0.01 -4.66 8.27
CA ASN A 157 -0.78 -4.57 7.04
C ASN A 157 -0.70 -5.85 6.19
N ASP A 158 0.39 -6.58 6.22
CA ASP A 158 0.67 -7.65 5.26
C ASP A 158 0.82 -9.03 5.93
N VAL A 159 0.89 -9.08 7.27
CA VAL A 159 0.89 -10.32 8.05
C VAL A 159 -0.33 -10.38 8.96
N TYR A 160 -0.48 -9.44 9.89
CA TYR A 160 -1.59 -9.44 10.86
C TYR A 160 -2.95 -9.35 10.17
N GLY A 161 -3.17 -8.32 9.35
CA GLY A 161 -4.46 -8.09 8.67
C GLY A 161 -4.97 -9.30 7.88
N PRO A 162 -4.21 -9.81 6.90
CA PRO A 162 -4.63 -11.00 6.15
C PRO A 162 -4.69 -12.26 7.03
N GLY A 163 -3.76 -12.41 7.99
CA GLY A 163 -3.75 -13.54 8.92
C GLY A 163 -5.01 -13.65 9.78
N GLN A 164 -5.66 -12.53 10.13
CA GLN A 164 -6.95 -12.55 10.83
C GLN A 164 -8.09 -13.20 10.01
N LEU A 165 -7.92 -13.32 8.70
CA LEU A 165 -8.86 -13.96 7.78
C LEU A 165 -8.49 -15.41 7.47
N GLY A 166 -7.42 -15.94 8.06
CA GLY A 166 -6.88 -17.26 7.73
C GLY A 166 -6.09 -17.30 6.42
N ILE A 167 -5.75 -16.14 5.84
CA ILE A 167 -4.89 -16.05 4.66
C ILE A 167 -3.46 -16.37 5.10
N ARG A 168 -2.77 -17.21 4.33
CA ARG A 168 -1.35 -17.50 4.57
C ARG A 168 -0.49 -16.30 4.21
N THR A 169 0.62 -16.08 4.91
CA THR A 169 1.38 -14.84 4.84
C THR A 169 2.87 -15.08 4.69
N VAL A 170 3.50 -14.30 3.81
CA VAL A 170 4.95 -14.20 3.66
C VAL A 170 5.39 -12.80 4.06
N TRP A 171 6.19 -12.72 5.12
CA TRP A 171 6.76 -11.46 5.56
C TRP A 171 8.10 -11.20 4.87
N LEU A 172 8.15 -10.20 3.97
CA LEU A 172 9.38 -9.73 3.34
C LEU A 172 10.07 -8.71 4.24
N ASN A 173 10.99 -9.18 5.08
CA ASN A 173 11.68 -8.36 6.08
C ASN A 173 13.17 -8.19 5.74
N ALA A 174 13.46 -7.39 4.69
CA ALA A 174 14.83 -7.13 4.26
C ALA A 174 15.67 -6.39 5.31
N ASP A 175 15.05 -5.51 6.10
CA ASP A 175 15.72 -4.65 7.06
C ASP A 175 15.80 -5.26 8.48
N GLY A 176 15.28 -6.48 8.69
CA GLY A 176 15.22 -7.11 10.01
C GLY A 176 14.41 -6.30 11.03
N ARG A 177 13.33 -5.63 10.59
CA ARG A 177 12.45 -4.84 11.45
C ARG A 177 11.84 -5.74 12.53
N PRO A 178 11.65 -5.23 13.76
CA PRO A 178 10.89 -5.96 14.76
C PRO A 178 9.43 -6.09 14.31
N ARG A 179 8.73 -7.09 14.84
CA ARG A 179 7.27 -7.17 14.72
C ARG A 179 6.69 -6.04 15.56
N ASP A 180 6.33 -4.94 14.91
CA ASP A 180 5.65 -3.83 15.56
C ASP A 180 4.13 -4.02 15.52
N ASN A 181 3.47 -3.46 16.52
CA ASN A 181 2.02 -3.37 16.62
C ASN A 181 1.48 -2.08 16.00
N VAL A 182 2.32 -1.37 15.23
CA VAL A 182 2.05 0.00 14.80
C VAL A 182 1.85 0.03 13.29
N CYS A 183 0.59 0.10 12.87
CA CYS A 183 0.25 0.48 11.50
C CYS A 183 0.54 1.99 11.30
N THR A 184 1.54 2.37 10.51
CA THR A 184 1.90 3.79 10.34
C THR A 184 1.35 4.42 9.05
N PHE A 185 0.32 5.30 9.12
CA PHE A 185 0.28 6.60 8.41
C PHE A 185 -0.91 7.53 8.81
N THR A 186 -0.59 8.83 8.90
CA THR A 186 -1.45 10.04 8.99
C THR A 186 -2.71 10.04 9.86
N GLY A 187 -2.57 10.57 11.08
CA GLY A 187 -3.59 11.38 11.77
C GLY A 187 -4.53 10.64 12.71
N LYS A 188 -4.78 9.35 12.49
CA LYS A 188 -5.24 8.47 13.55
C LYS A 188 -4.03 7.69 14.06
N VAL A 189 -3.76 7.79 15.36
CA VAL A 189 -3.10 6.67 16.04
C VAL A 189 -4.06 5.51 15.82
N ARG A 190 -3.79 4.61 14.87
CA ARG A 190 -4.53 3.34 14.83
C ARG A 190 -4.25 2.65 16.16
N ALA A 191 -5.29 2.10 16.77
CA ALA A 191 -5.17 1.36 18.01
C ALA A 191 -4.00 0.38 17.88
N GLU A 192 -3.15 0.31 18.90
CA GLU A 192 -2.18 -0.77 19.00
C GLU A 192 -2.95 -2.08 18.86
N VAL A 193 -2.61 -2.86 17.83
CA VAL A 193 -3.17 -4.20 17.64
C VAL A 193 -2.29 -5.17 18.42
N ASP A 194 -2.91 -6.11 19.14
CA ASP A 194 -2.13 -7.15 19.78
C ASP A 194 -1.60 -8.12 18.71
N VAL A 195 -0.29 -8.04 18.46
CA VAL A 195 0.43 -8.89 17.51
C VAL A 195 1.22 -10.00 18.21
N SER A 196 1.12 -10.13 19.54
CA SER A 196 1.97 -11.03 20.32
C SER A 196 1.83 -12.50 19.93
N GLU A 197 0.61 -12.90 19.60
CA GLU A 197 0.25 -14.26 19.19
C GLU A 197 0.33 -14.46 17.66
N VAL A 198 0.48 -13.38 16.89
CA VAL A 198 0.46 -13.43 15.42
C VAL A 198 1.85 -13.73 14.87
N LYS A 199 1.89 -14.66 13.91
CA LYS A 199 3.10 -15.07 13.21
C LYS A 199 2.82 -15.14 11.72
N GLU A 200 3.80 -14.72 10.94
CA GLU A 200 3.92 -15.06 9.54
C GLU A 200 4.09 -16.57 9.37
N ASP A 201 3.61 -17.12 8.25
CA ASP A 201 3.84 -18.52 7.91
C ASP A 201 5.30 -18.72 7.46
N VAL A 202 5.81 -17.77 6.66
CA VAL A 202 7.20 -17.73 6.21
C VAL A 202 7.73 -16.30 6.28
N MET A 203 8.99 -16.15 6.70
CA MET A 203 9.73 -14.90 6.59
C MET A 203 10.83 -15.05 5.54
N ILE A 204 10.93 -14.08 4.63
CA ILE A 204 12.04 -13.95 3.68
C ILE A 204 12.71 -12.59 3.88
N SER A 205 14.02 -12.51 3.70
CA SER A 205 14.75 -11.23 3.73
C SER A 205 14.99 -10.68 2.33
N ASP A 206 14.78 -11.49 1.30
CA ASP A 206 15.02 -11.13 -0.08
C ASP A 206 13.94 -11.73 -0.98
N ILE A 207 13.40 -10.93 -1.91
CA ILE A 207 12.36 -11.38 -2.83
C ILE A 207 12.77 -12.61 -3.64
N ARG A 208 14.07 -12.79 -3.91
CA ARG A 208 14.62 -13.94 -4.64
C ARG A 208 14.39 -15.28 -3.93
N GLN A 209 14.07 -15.27 -2.64
CA GLN A 209 13.71 -16.45 -1.84
C GLN A 209 12.24 -16.87 -2.00
N LEU A 210 11.42 -16.03 -2.65
CA LEU A 210 9.99 -16.27 -2.80
C LEU A 210 9.64 -17.61 -3.47
N PRO A 211 10.33 -18.07 -4.54
CA PRO A 211 10.02 -19.37 -5.13
C PRO A 211 10.14 -20.53 -4.13
N ASP A 212 11.22 -20.57 -3.35
CA ASP A 212 11.44 -21.64 -2.38
C ASP A 212 10.44 -21.57 -1.22
N ALA A 213 10.13 -20.35 -0.77
CA ALA A 213 9.10 -20.11 0.25
C ALA A 213 7.73 -20.63 -0.21
N LEU A 214 7.33 -20.30 -1.44
CA LEU A 214 6.06 -20.76 -2.01
C LEU A 214 6.03 -22.29 -2.19
N GLU A 215 7.13 -22.91 -2.63
CA GLU A 215 7.21 -24.36 -2.79
C GLU A 215 6.95 -25.09 -1.46
N GLY A 216 7.53 -24.62 -0.36
CA GLY A 216 7.28 -25.18 0.97
C GLY A 216 5.88 -24.91 1.54
N MET A 217 5.22 -23.84 1.10
CA MET A 217 3.85 -23.51 1.54
C MET A 217 2.79 -24.28 0.75
N MET A 218 3.03 -24.58 -0.52
CA MET A 218 2.07 -25.25 -1.41
C MET A 218 2.19 -26.78 -1.44
N SER A 219 3.23 -27.34 -0.81
CA SER A 219 3.42 -28.79 -0.63
C SER A 219 2.54 -29.36 0.47
#